data_AF-A0A7C1ANG5-F1
#
_entry.id   AF-A0A7C1ANG5-F1
#
_cell.length_a   1.000
_cell.length_b   1.000
_cell.length_c   1.000
_cell.angle_alpha   90.00
_cell.angle_beta   90.00
_cell.angle_gamma   90.00
#
_symmetry.space_group_name_H-M   'P 1'
#
loop_
_entity.id
_entity.type
_entity.pdbx_description
1 polymer ?
#
loop_
_entity_poly.entity_id
_entity_poly.type
_entity_poly.pdbx_seq_one_letter_code
_entity_poly.pdbx_strand_id
1 'polypeptide(L)'
;MKRTFLTVIMLLFVLVLTVTAVYAAEGSAEHTPSVLGWVWKLLNFTILVVVLVWFLGKPVKSYLKQRTELIEKSIKEASDAKAAAEKALKEVEDKLKLKDQEIERIMDAAKKSGESDRDALLEEGKRMSERIKAQARVNIEQELKQAKDSLKADAARLAIEIAGKKIKEKLTHEDQIKILEESLKKIEEHNG
;
A
#
# COMPACT_ATOMS: atom_id res chain seq x y z
N MET A 1 14.48 51.77 21.40
CA MET A 1 14.81 52.73 20.31
C MET A 1 13.71 53.76 20.02
N LYS A 2 12.42 53.39 19.95
CA LYS A 2 11.32 54.37 19.76
C LYS A 2 11.19 55.40 20.90
N ARG A 3 11.37 54.96 22.15
CA ARG A 3 11.30 55.84 23.34
C ARG A 3 12.46 56.84 23.39
N THR A 4 13.69 56.39 23.13
CA THR A 4 14.89 57.25 23.06
C THR A 4 14.85 58.22 21.87
N PHE A 5 14.24 57.81 20.76
CA PHE A 5 14.02 58.66 19.58
C PHE A 5 13.03 59.80 19.86
N LEU A 6 11.88 59.48 20.46
CA LEU A 6 10.87 60.45 20.84
C LEU A 6 11.42 61.44 21.89
N THR A 7 12.20 60.96 22.87
CA THR A 7 12.79 61.81 23.90
C THR A 7 13.88 62.74 23.34
N VAL A 8 14.68 62.32 22.37
CA VAL A 8 15.71 63.19 21.76
C VAL A 8 15.06 64.27 20.88
N ILE A 9 14.02 63.93 20.12
CA ILE A 9 13.24 64.92 19.35
C ILE A 9 12.54 65.89 20.30
N MET A 10 11.94 65.39 21.38
CA MET A 10 11.30 66.23 22.39
C MET A 10 12.30 67.13 23.12
N LEU A 11 13.50 66.62 23.46
CA LEU A 11 14.56 67.42 24.06
C LEU A 11 15.11 68.48 23.11
N LEU A 12 15.31 68.16 21.83
CA LEU A 12 15.71 69.15 20.82
C LEU A 12 14.62 70.20 20.60
N PHE A 13 13.34 69.79 20.58
CA PHE A 13 12.21 70.70 20.44
C PHE A 13 12.07 71.62 21.67
N VAL A 14 12.23 71.08 22.88
CA VAL A 14 12.26 71.84 24.14
C VAL A 14 13.47 72.78 24.18
N LEU A 15 14.64 72.35 23.69
CA LEU A 15 15.84 73.19 23.61
C LEU A 15 15.65 74.35 22.61
N VAL A 16 15.02 74.11 21.46
CA VAL A 16 14.66 75.18 20.51
C VAL A 16 13.62 76.12 21.11
N LEU A 17 12.58 75.60 21.77
CA LEU A 17 11.53 76.39 22.43
C LEU A 17 12.09 77.26 23.57
N THR A 18 12.95 76.70 24.40
CA THR A 18 13.58 77.41 25.53
C THR A 18 14.56 78.47 25.04
N VAL A 19 15.37 78.19 24.01
CA VAL A 19 16.22 79.20 23.37
C VAL A 19 15.35 80.33 22.79
N THR A 20 14.27 80.02 22.08
CA THR A 20 13.37 81.07 21.56
C THR A 20 12.66 81.88 22.66
N ALA A 21 12.31 81.26 23.78
CA ALA A 21 11.67 81.92 24.92
C ALA A 21 12.65 82.79 25.73
N VAL A 22 13.91 82.35 25.89
CA VAL A 22 14.97 83.14 26.53
C VAL A 22 15.28 84.40 25.71
N TYR A 23 15.38 84.27 24.38
CA TYR A 23 15.48 85.42 23.47
C TYR A 23 14.25 86.36 23.52
N ALA A 24 13.11 85.90 24.03
CA ALA A 24 11.90 86.71 24.19
C ALA A 24 11.72 87.31 25.60
N ALA A 25 12.39 86.77 26.62
CA ALA A 25 12.27 87.18 28.03
C ALA A 25 13.30 88.25 28.45
N GLU A 26 14.42 88.38 27.74
CA GLU A 26 15.33 89.52 27.85
C GLU A 26 14.73 90.72 27.08
N GLY A 27 13.87 91.47 27.77
CA GLY A 27 13.14 92.60 27.19
C GLY A 27 14.04 93.79 26.80
N SER A 28 13.76 94.31 25.61
CA SER A 28 14.15 95.60 25.03
C SER A 28 15.55 95.76 24.43
N ALA A 29 15.66 95.49 23.13
CA ALA A 29 16.07 96.51 22.16
C ALA A 29 15.78 96.02 20.73
N GLU A 30 14.90 96.77 20.06
CA GLU A 30 14.78 96.89 18.61
C GLU A 30 14.19 95.71 17.82
N HIS A 31 12.91 95.89 17.47
CA HIS A 31 12.44 95.60 16.10
C HIS A 31 13.19 96.50 15.10
N THR A 32 14.51 96.38 14.99
CA THR A 32 15.14 96.68 13.71
C THR A 32 14.84 95.46 12.83
N PRO A 33 14.38 95.63 11.58
CA PRO A 33 14.47 94.57 10.58
C PRO A 33 15.95 94.40 10.22
N SER A 34 16.76 94.07 11.22
CA SER A 34 18.17 93.82 11.07
C SER A 34 18.30 92.42 10.50
N VAL A 35 18.98 92.34 9.36
CA VAL A 35 19.43 91.09 8.75
C VAL A 35 20.02 90.11 9.79
N LEU A 36 20.60 90.62 10.88
CA LEU A 36 21.18 89.86 11.97
C LEU A 36 20.17 88.94 12.70
N GLY A 37 18.93 89.38 12.92
CA GLY A 37 17.90 88.57 13.60
C GLY A 37 17.39 87.42 12.74
N TRP A 38 17.27 87.63 11.43
CA TRP A 38 16.95 86.58 10.47
C TRP A 38 18.09 85.58 10.32
N VAL A 39 19.35 86.06 10.33
CA VAL A 39 20.56 85.21 10.33
C VAL A 39 20.60 84.31 11.55
N TRP A 40 20.26 84.81 12.75
CA TRP A 40 20.25 83.98 13.96
C TRP A 40 19.17 82.89 13.94
N LYS A 41 17.97 83.21 13.47
CA LYS A 41 16.89 82.22 13.28
C LYS A 41 17.26 81.16 12.24
N LEU A 42 17.86 81.58 11.12
CA LEU A 42 18.32 80.68 10.07
C LEU A 42 19.45 79.77 10.57
N LEU A 43 20.38 80.30 11.38
CA LEU A 43 21.43 79.54 12.02
C LEU A 43 20.86 78.47 12.97
N ASN A 44 19.91 78.85 13.83
CA ASN A 44 19.25 77.90 14.74
C ASN A 44 18.49 76.79 13.99
N PHE A 45 17.74 77.16 12.96
CA PHE A 45 17.05 76.20 12.09
C PHE A 45 18.03 75.27 11.37
N THR A 46 19.14 75.81 10.87
CA THR A 46 20.19 75.01 10.20
C THR A 46 20.81 74.01 11.15
N ILE A 47 21.12 74.41 12.39
CA ILE A 47 21.65 73.50 13.43
C ILE A 47 20.63 72.39 13.74
N LEU A 48 19.34 72.73 13.89
CA LEU A 48 18.28 71.74 14.10
C LEU A 48 18.20 70.72 12.95
N VAL A 49 18.20 71.20 11.70
CA VAL A 49 18.14 70.34 10.51
C VAL A 49 19.36 69.43 10.42
N VAL A 50 20.57 69.94 10.69
CA VAL A 50 21.81 69.15 10.67
C VAL A 50 21.77 68.04 11.73
N VAL A 51 21.37 68.36 12.96
CA VAL A 51 21.22 67.37 14.04
C VAL A 51 20.15 66.34 13.68
N LEU A 52 19.02 66.78 13.12
CA LEU A 52 17.92 65.90 12.71
C LEU A 52 18.36 64.94 11.61
N VAL A 53 19.02 65.42 10.55
CA VAL A 53 19.50 64.59 9.44
C VAL A 53 20.57 63.61 9.91
N TRP A 54 21.50 64.06 10.76
CA TRP A 54 22.54 63.19 11.32
C TRP A 54 21.96 62.08 12.22
N PHE A 55 20.93 62.41 13.01
CA PHE A 55 20.30 61.47 13.94
C PHE A 55 19.25 60.55 13.27
N LEU A 56 18.47 61.04 12.29
CA LEU A 56 17.44 60.25 11.59
C LEU A 56 17.99 59.44 10.41
N GLY A 57 19.10 59.87 9.79
CA GLY A 57 19.64 59.20 8.60
C GLY A 57 19.96 57.72 8.84
N LYS A 58 20.53 57.38 10.00
CA LYS A 58 20.85 55.99 10.36
C LYS A 58 19.61 55.11 10.62
N PRO A 59 18.66 55.46 11.53
CA PRO A 59 17.51 54.62 11.82
C PRO A 59 16.53 54.51 10.65
N VAL A 60 16.32 55.57 9.86
CA VAL A 60 15.41 55.53 8.69
C VAL A 60 15.98 54.61 7.61
N LYS A 61 17.28 54.74 7.29
CA LYS A 61 17.95 53.85 6.32
C LYS A 61 17.93 52.40 6.78
N SER A 62 18.15 52.14 8.07
CA SER A 62 18.08 50.80 8.65
C SER A 62 16.68 50.20 8.55
N TYR A 63 15.63 50.98 8.79
CA TYR A 63 14.25 50.49 8.70
C TYR A 63 13.84 50.17 7.26
N LEU A 64 14.21 51.01 6.30
CA LEU A 64 13.96 50.72 4.88
C LEU A 64 14.75 49.50 4.41
N LYS A 65 16.03 49.38 4.79
CA LYS A 65 16.84 48.19 4.48
C LYS A 65 16.21 46.92 5.05
N GLN A 66 15.78 46.94 6.31
CA GLN A 66 15.10 45.81 6.96
C GLN A 66 13.79 45.45 6.24
N ARG A 67 13.01 46.45 5.79
CA ARG A 67 11.80 46.20 4.99
C ARG A 67 12.12 45.54 3.65
N THR A 68 13.14 46.03 2.94
CA THR A 68 13.59 45.44 1.67
C THR A 68 14.08 44.00 1.88
N GLU A 69 14.92 43.75 2.88
CA GLU A 69 15.42 42.41 3.20
C GLU A 69 14.29 41.44 3.56
N LEU A 70 13.28 41.89 4.30
CA LEU A 70 12.10 41.08 4.62
C LEU A 70 11.29 40.73 3.36
N ILE A 71 11.07 41.69 2.46
CA ILE A 71 10.34 41.45 1.22
C ILE A 71 11.12 40.49 0.33
N GLU A 72 12.41 40.73 0.12
CA GLU A 72 13.29 39.86 -0.66
C GLU A 72 13.30 38.44 -0.09
N LYS A 73 13.43 38.29 1.23
CA LYS A 73 13.36 37.00 1.92
C LYS A 73 12.01 36.31 1.69
N SER A 74 10.90 37.03 1.80
CA SER A 74 9.57 36.46 1.59
C SER A 74 9.33 36.01 0.14
N ILE A 75 9.84 36.78 -0.84
CA ILE A 75 9.75 36.42 -2.26
C ILE A 75 10.61 35.19 -2.54
N LYS A 76 11.82 35.14 -1.97
CA LYS A 76 12.72 34.00 -2.12
C LYS A 76 12.11 32.75 -1.49
N GLU A 77 11.59 32.85 -0.26
CA GLU A 77 10.91 31.73 0.41
C GLU A 77 9.69 31.24 -0.38
N ALA A 78 8.88 32.16 -0.94
CA ALA A 78 7.75 31.79 -1.79
C ALA A 78 8.19 31.09 -3.09
N SER A 79 9.26 31.58 -3.73
CA SER A 79 9.85 30.97 -4.93
C SER A 79 10.42 29.58 -4.63
N ASP A 80 11.16 29.43 -3.54
CA ASP A 80 11.75 28.16 -3.11
C ASP A 80 10.64 27.15 -2.74
N ALA A 81 9.59 27.59 -2.04
CA ALA A 81 8.42 26.77 -1.72
C ALA A 81 7.68 26.32 -2.99
N LYS A 82 7.51 27.21 -3.97
CA LYS A 82 6.88 26.88 -5.26
C LYS A 82 7.73 25.85 -6.01
N ALA A 83 9.04 26.06 -6.11
CA ALA A 83 9.95 25.13 -6.77
C ALA A 83 9.97 23.75 -6.07
N ALA A 84 9.95 23.73 -4.74
CA ALA A 84 9.85 22.49 -3.96
C ALA A 84 8.51 21.76 -4.20
N ALA A 85 7.40 22.50 -4.28
CA ALA A 85 6.09 21.94 -4.60
C ALA A 85 6.02 21.37 -6.03
N GLU A 86 6.55 22.09 -7.02
CA GLU A 86 6.62 21.62 -8.41
C GLU A 86 7.49 20.36 -8.52
N LYS A 87 8.63 20.31 -7.81
CA LYS A 87 9.48 19.12 -7.75
C LYS A 87 8.77 17.93 -7.09
N ALA A 88 8.10 18.15 -5.96
CA ALA A 88 7.33 17.12 -5.26
C ALA A 88 6.18 16.59 -6.13
N LEU A 89 5.47 17.47 -6.84
CA LEU A 89 4.41 17.08 -7.76
C LEU A 89 4.97 16.18 -8.87
N LYS A 90 6.08 16.57 -9.49
CA LYS A 90 6.74 15.77 -10.54
C LYS A 90 7.18 14.40 -10.02
N GLU A 91 7.77 14.35 -8.82
CA GLU A 91 8.14 13.07 -8.20
C GLU A 91 6.94 12.18 -7.92
N VAL A 92 5.81 12.75 -7.51
CA VAL A 92 4.55 12.00 -7.29
C VAL A 92 3.97 11.51 -8.62
N GLU A 93 3.93 12.34 -9.65
CA GLU A 93 3.48 11.95 -10.99
C GLU A 93 4.35 10.82 -11.58
N ASP A 94 5.67 10.92 -11.45
CA ASP A 94 6.59 9.87 -11.91
C ASP A 94 6.37 8.57 -11.12
N LYS A 95 6.18 8.66 -9.79
CA LYS A 95 5.84 7.50 -8.96
C LYS A 95 4.49 6.88 -9.33
N LEU A 96 3.49 7.69 -9.68
CA LEU A 96 2.19 7.20 -10.13
C LEU A 96 2.30 6.46 -11.46
N LYS A 97 3.00 7.03 -12.45
CA LYS A 97 3.25 6.36 -13.73
C LYS A 97 3.98 5.02 -13.56
N LEU A 98 4.99 4.98 -12.69
CA LEU A 98 5.70 3.73 -12.39
C LEU A 98 4.77 2.70 -11.72
N LYS A 99 3.86 3.14 -10.85
CA LYS A 99 2.87 2.26 -10.22
C LYS A 99 1.86 1.72 -11.23
N ASP A 100 1.38 2.54 -12.16
CA ASP A 100 0.44 2.10 -13.19
C ASP A 100 1.07 1.02 -14.10
N GLN A 101 2.33 1.22 -14.51
CA GLN A 101 3.08 0.21 -15.25
C GLN A 101 3.28 -1.08 -14.46
N GLU A 102 3.54 -0.97 -13.15
CA GLU A 102 3.70 -2.15 -12.30
C GLU A 102 2.38 -2.90 -12.11
N ILE A 103 1.26 -2.18 -11.97
CA ILE A 103 -0.07 -2.78 -11.90
C ILE A 103 -0.38 -3.53 -13.20
N GLU A 104 -0.09 -2.94 -14.36
CA GLU A 104 -0.28 -3.59 -15.66
C GLU A 104 0.54 -4.87 -15.77
N ARG A 105 1.83 -4.83 -15.38
CA ARG A 105 2.69 -6.03 -15.33
C ARG A 105 2.16 -7.10 -14.38
N ILE A 106 1.71 -6.72 -13.19
CA ILE A 106 1.12 -7.65 -12.22
C ILE A 106 -0.13 -8.29 -12.81
N MET A 107 -0.97 -7.51 -13.48
CA MET A 107 -2.22 -8.01 -14.07
C MET A 107 -1.95 -8.97 -15.23
N ASP A 108 -0.97 -8.68 -16.07
CA ASP A 108 -0.56 -9.56 -17.17
C ASP A 108 0.09 -10.84 -16.65
N ALA A 109 0.95 -10.74 -15.63
CA ALA A 109 1.52 -11.91 -14.97
C ALA A 109 0.43 -12.78 -14.31
N ALA A 110 -0.54 -12.17 -13.65
CA ALA A 110 -1.66 -12.87 -13.04
C ALA A 110 -2.54 -13.57 -14.07
N LYS A 111 -2.85 -12.93 -15.20
CA LYS A 111 -3.58 -13.56 -16.31
C LYS A 111 -2.83 -14.76 -16.86
N LYS A 112 -1.53 -14.59 -17.17
CA LYS A 112 -0.70 -15.67 -17.71
C LYS A 112 -0.56 -16.85 -16.74
N SER A 113 -0.39 -16.56 -15.44
CA SER A 113 -0.37 -17.60 -14.40
C SER A 113 -1.72 -18.31 -14.33
N GLY A 114 -2.82 -17.56 -14.33
CA GLY A 114 -4.18 -18.12 -14.28
C GLY A 114 -4.51 -18.99 -15.49
N GLU A 115 -4.07 -18.63 -16.69
CA GLU A 115 -4.20 -19.45 -17.89
C GLU A 115 -3.37 -20.74 -17.78
N SER A 116 -2.12 -20.64 -17.33
CA SER A 116 -1.25 -21.81 -17.11
C SER A 116 -1.82 -22.76 -16.06
N ASP A 117 -2.31 -22.23 -14.94
CA ASP A 117 -2.90 -23.02 -13.86
C ASP A 117 -4.20 -23.69 -14.31
N ARG A 118 -5.03 -22.97 -15.09
CA ARG A 118 -6.25 -23.52 -15.67
C ARG A 118 -5.93 -24.70 -16.58
N ASP A 119 -4.94 -24.57 -17.46
CA ASP A 119 -4.58 -25.62 -18.39
C ASP A 119 -3.96 -26.82 -17.67
N ALA A 120 -3.12 -26.59 -16.65
CA ALA A 120 -2.59 -27.64 -15.79
C ALA A 120 -3.70 -28.40 -15.05
N LEU A 121 -4.67 -27.71 -14.46
CA LEU A 121 -5.81 -28.32 -13.77
C LEU A 121 -6.70 -29.12 -14.74
N LEU A 122 -6.90 -28.62 -15.96
CA LEU A 122 -7.65 -29.35 -16.99
C LEU A 122 -6.93 -30.63 -17.42
N GLU A 123 -5.61 -30.59 -17.59
CA GLU A 123 -4.81 -31.76 -17.92
C GLU A 123 -4.83 -32.78 -16.78
N GLU A 124 -4.61 -32.33 -15.54
CA GLU A 124 -4.65 -33.18 -14.36
C GLU A 124 -6.06 -33.81 -14.18
N GLY A 125 -7.11 -33.03 -14.36
CA GLY A 125 -8.49 -33.52 -14.31
C GLY A 125 -8.78 -34.59 -15.37
N LYS A 126 -8.28 -34.41 -16.60
CA LYS A 126 -8.38 -35.43 -17.66
C LYS A 126 -7.63 -36.71 -17.27
N ARG A 127 -6.37 -36.60 -16.82
CA ARG A 127 -5.56 -37.74 -16.38
C ARG A 127 -6.21 -38.49 -15.22
N MET A 128 -6.78 -37.76 -14.25
CA MET A 128 -7.49 -38.36 -13.12
C MET A 128 -8.76 -39.07 -13.58
N SER A 129 -9.54 -38.48 -14.49
CA SER A 129 -10.72 -39.12 -15.08
C SER A 129 -10.37 -40.42 -15.81
N GLU A 130 -9.30 -40.42 -16.61
CA GLU A 130 -8.81 -41.62 -17.28
C GLU A 130 -8.35 -42.69 -16.31
N ARG A 131 -7.61 -42.31 -15.25
CA ARG A 131 -7.18 -43.23 -14.20
C ARG A 131 -8.39 -43.85 -13.48
N ILE A 132 -9.39 -43.05 -13.13
CA ILE A 132 -10.62 -43.55 -12.49
C ILE A 132 -11.35 -44.52 -13.41
N LYS A 133 -11.49 -44.20 -14.70
CA LYS A 133 -12.11 -45.09 -15.69
C LYS A 133 -11.34 -46.39 -15.85
N ALA A 134 -10.01 -46.34 -15.91
CA ALA A 134 -9.18 -47.53 -16.00
C ALA A 134 -9.33 -48.42 -14.75
N GLN A 135 -9.29 -47.83 -13.56
CA GLN A 135 -9.48 -48.56 -12.30
C GLN A 135 -10.88 -49.17 -12.21
N ALA A 136 -11.91 -48.42 -12.61
CA ALA A 136 -13.29 -48.92 -12.63
C ALA A 136 -13.43 -50.13 -13.56
N ARG A 137 -12.80 -50.12 -14.75
CA ARG A 137 -12.80 -51.27 -15.66
C ARG A 137 -12.16 -52.50 -15.03
N VAL A 138 -11.00 -52.33 -14.39
CA VAL A 138 -10.31 -53.43 -13.70
C VAL A 138 -11.17 -54.00 -12.57
N ASN A 139 -11.81 -53.14 -11.77
CA ASN A 139 -12.70 -53.56 -10.69
C ASN A 139 -13.92 -54.31 -11.25
N ILE A 140 -14.55 -53.80 -12.32
CA ILE A 140 -15.68 -54.47 -12.98
C ILE A 140 -15.26 -55.85 -13.49
N GLU A 141 -14.10 -55.98 -14.13
CA GLU A 141 -13.62 -57.29 -14.60
C GLU A 141 -13.40 -58.28 -13.46
N GLN A 142 -12.84 -57.81 -12.34
CA GLN A 142 -12.65 -58.62 -11.13
C GLN A 142 -13.99 -59.04 -10.51
N GLU A 143 -14.93 -58.12 -10.33
CA GLU A 143 -16.26 -58.41 -9.80
C GLU A 143 -17.03 -59.38 -10.70
N LEU A 144 -16.95 -59.20 -12.02
CA LEU A 144 -17.61 -60.06 -13.00
C LEU A 144 -17.00 -61.47 -12.97
N LYS A 145 -15.69 -61.59 -12.79
CA LYS A 145 -15.03 -62.88 -12.57
C LYS A 145 -15.52 -63.54 -11.28
N GLN A 146 -15.54 -62.80 -10.16
CA GLN A 146 -16.03 -63.32 -8.88
C GLN A 146 -17.50 -63.75 -8.95
N ALA A 147 -18.36 -62.96 -9.60
CA ALA A 147 -19.77 -63.29 -9.79
C ALA A 147 -19.95 -64.55 -10.65
N LYS A 148 -19.16 -64.73 -11.72
CA LYS A 148 -19.15 -65.95 -12.53
C LYS A 148 -18.71 -67.17 -11.73
N ASP A 149 -17.64 -67.03 -10.93
CA ASP A 149 -17.12 -68.11 -10.10
C ASP A 149 -18.14 -68.51 -9.02
N SER A 150 -18.81 -67.54 -8.40
CA SER A 150 -19.91 -67.77 -7.44
C SER A 150 -21.10 -68.48 -8.11
N LEU A 151 -21.54 -68.01 -9.28
CA LEU A 151 -22.67 -68.60 -10.00
C LEU A 151 -22.39 -70.06 -10.41
N LYS A 152 -21.15 -70.37 -10.81
CA LYS A 152 -20.71 -71.75 -11.09
C LYS A 152 -20.76 -72.62 -9.83
N ALA A 153 -20.30 -72.11 -8.69
CA ALA A 153 -20.35 -72.83 -7.43
C ALA A 153 -21.80 -73.12 -7.00
N ASP A 154 -22.69 -72.14 -7.12
CA ASP A 154 -24.11 -72.29 -6.80
C ASP A 154 -24.80 -73.30 -7.73
N ALA A 155 -24.52 -73.22 -9.04
CA ALA A 155 -25.04 -74.18 -10.02
C ALA A 155 -24.54 -75.61 -9.75
N ALA A 156 -23.26 -75.79 -9.42
CA ALA A 156 -22.71 -77.09 -9.04
C ALA A 156 -23.37 -77.65 -7.78
N ARG A 157 -23.59 -76.80 -6.76
CA ARG A 157 -24.29 -77.19 -5.53
C ARG A 157 -25.72 -77.64 -5.81
N LEU A 158 -26.46 -76.89 -6.63
CA LEU A 158 -27.83 -77.22 -7.01
C LEU A 158 -27.90 -78.53 -7.82
N ALA A 159 -26.95 -78.73 -8.75
CA ALA A 159 -26.87 -79.96 -9.53
C ALA A 159 -26.61 -81.18 -8.64
N ILE A 160 -25.70 -81.07 -7.65
CA ILE A 160 -25.45 -82.12 -6.65
C ILE A 160 -26.70 -82.38 -5.81
N GLU A 161 -27.42 -81.34 -5.39
CA GLU A 161 -28.65 -81.50 -4.61
C GLU A 161 -29.75 -82.24 -5.40
N ILE A 162 -29.96 -81.87 -6.67
CA ILE A 162 -30.92 -82.51 -7.56
C ILE A 162 -30.51 -83.96 -7.84
N ALA A 163 -29.24 -84.21 -8.13
CA ALA A 163 -28.72 -85.55 -8.35
C ALA A 163 -28.90 -86.42 -7.08
N GLY A 164 -28.59 -85.88 -5.90
CA GLY A 164 -28.79 -86.56 -4.62
C GLY A 164 -30.25 -86.90 -4.36
N LYS A 165 -31.18 -85.96 -4.58
CA LYS A 165 -32.63 -86.22 -4.49
C LYS A 165 -33.07 -87.32 -5.45
N LYS A 166 -32.64 -87.25 -6.71
CA LYS A 166 -33.02 -88.22 -7.76
C LYS A 166 -32.45 -89.62 -7.53
N ILE A 167 -31.22 -89.73 -7.01
CA ILE A 167 -30.63 -91.01 -6.59
C ILE A 167 -31.46 -91.60 -5.44
N LYS A 168 -31.81 -90.78 -4.45
CA LYS A 168 -32.62 -91.21 -3.29
C LYS A 168 -34.01 -91.72 -3.68
N GLU A 169 -34.62 -91.12 -4.70
CA GLU A 169 -35.93 -91.54 -5.24
C GLU A 169 -35.88 -92.82 -6.08
N LYS A 170 -34.75 -93.11 -6.74
CA LYS A 170 -34.63 -94.24 -7.69
C LYS A 170 -33.84 -95.44 -7.15
N LEU A 171 -33.27 -95.36 -5.95
CA LEU A 171 -32.42 -96.40 -5.41
C LEU A 171 -33.22 -97.67 -5.07
N THR A 172 -32.89 -98.79 -5.72
CA THR A 172 -33.48 -100.10 -5.41
C THR A 172 -32.60 -100.89 -4.45
N HIS A 173 -33.14 -101.98 -3.88
CA HIS A 173 -32.39 -102.81 -2.93
C HIS A 173 -31.22 -103.56 -3.59
N GLU A 174 -31.35 -103.94 -4.86
CA GLU A 174 -30.24 -104.52 -5.64
C GLU A 174 -29.11 -103.52 -5.90
N ASP A 175 -29.44 -102.25 -6.16
CA ASP A 175 -28.43 -101.19 -6.37
C ASP A 175 -27.60 -100.93 -5.11
N GLN A 176 -28.23 -101.00 -3.92
CA GLN A 176 -27.53 -100.85 -2.64
C GLN A 176 -26.51 -101.97 -2.41
N ILE A 177 -26.87 -103.21 -2.71
CA ILE A 177 -25.98 -104.37 -2.56
C ILE A 177 -24.79 -104.27 -3.52
N LYS A 178 -25.03 -103.90 -4.78
CA LYS A 178 -23.96 -103.65 -5.77
C LYS A 178 -22.96 -102.58 -5.34
N ILE A 179 -23.45 -101.46 -4.79
CA ILE A 179 -22.58 -100.37 -4.30
C ILE A 179 -21.71 -100.85 -3.13
N LEU A 180 -22.26 -101.72 -2.26
CA LEU A 180 -21.53 -102.34 -1.14
C LEU A 180 -20.42 -103.27 -1.64
N GLU A 181 -20.73 -104.13 -2.61
CA GLU A 181 -19.73 -105.02 -3.25
C GLU A 181 -18.62 -104.23 -3.96
N GLU A 182 -18.94 -103.17 -4.71
CA GLU A 182 -17.94 -102.29 -5.34
C GLU A 182 -17.07 -101.54 -4.30
N SER A 183 -17.66 -101.10 -3.19
CA SER A 183 -16.94 -100.41 -2.12
C SER A 183 -15.98 -101.34 -1.39
N LEU A 184 -16.41 -102.58 -1.12
CA LEU A 184 -15.56 -103.63 -0.55
C LEU A 184 -14.39 -103.97 -1.47
N LYS A 185 -14.66 -104.10 -2.78
CA LYS A 185 -13.63 -104.36 -3.79
C LYS A 185 -12.59 -103.24 -3.91
N LYS A 186 -13.00 -101.97 -3.86
CA LYS A 186 -12.08 -100.82 -3.85
C LYS A 186 -11.20 -100.76 -2.60
N ILE A 187 -11.71 -101.21 -1.46
CA ILE A 187 -10.93 -101.27 -0.21
C ILE A 187 -9.91 -102.42 -0.28
N GLU A 188 -10.26 -103.56 -0.86
CA GLU A 188 -9.31 -104.64 -1.14
C GLU A 188 -8.20 -104.22 -2.12
N GLU A 189 -8.53 -103.50 -3.20
CA GLU A 189 -7.56 -102.99 -4.18
C GLU A 189 -6.63 -101.90 -3.62
N HIS A 190 -7.00 -101.21 -2.53
CA HIS A 190 -6.16 -100.20 -1.87
C HIS A 190 -5.32 -100.75 -0.71
N ASN A 191 -5.67 -101.94 -0.19
CA ASN A 191 -4.98 -102.61 0.92
C ASN A 191 -4.10 -103.81 0.49
N GLY A 192 -3.92 -104.02 -0.82
CA GLY A 192 -2.93 -104.92 -1.40
C GLY A 192 -1.87 -104.14 -2.17
#